data_AF-A0A9P3JPZ5-F1
#
_entry.id   AF-A0A9P3JPZ5-F1
#
_cell.length_a   1.000
_cell.length_b   1.000
_cell.length_c   1.000
_cell.angle_alpha   90.00
_cell.angle_beta   90.00
_cell.angle_gamma   90.00
#
_symmetry.space_group_name_H-M   'P 1'
#
loop_
_entity.id
_entity.type
_entity.pdbx_description
1 polymer ?
#
loop_
_entity_poly.entity_id
_entity_poly.type
_entity_poly.pdbx_seq_one_letter_code
_entity_poly.pdbx_strand_id
1 'polypeptide(L)'
;MATKAVLDILQGMLVSFGTSMATATREEQRSWWREDAAWRADDLDWRGEEKAVYEAESDCRQRLRKWHQEDIDQMNLENSRVLWLRFLEKNRRDVEEKTEQLKAISSISALFGLCATVTLTQLSLDKEGEPSAPTGLIALYALTTALVEGLMVVSMVTCALLLGIILKIGKTFVSEREEQDFMAACLRFCALYQRGDRPPQPRKSFEAFWAARCDRFSYQHDCCRVDCFYPT
;
A
#
# COMPACT_ATOMS: atom_id res chain seq x y z
N MET A 1 -84.24 -43.55 -73.14
CA MET A 1 -83.52 -42.25 -73.03
C MET A 1 -83.38 -41.77 -71.59
N ALA A 2 -84.39 -41.94 -70.72
CA ALA A 2 -84.34 -41.48 -69.32
C ALA A 2 -83.20 -42.07 -68.46
N THR A 3 -82.79 -43.32 -68.69
CA THR A 3 -81.76 -44.00 -67.89
C THR A 3 -80.33 -43.49 -68.12
N LYS A 4 -80.00 -43.03 -69.34
CA LYS A 4 -78.69 -42.42 -69.63
C LYS A 4 -78.57 -41.03 -68.99
N ALA A 5 -79.62 -40.22 -69.06
CA ALA A 5 -79.65 -38.90 -68.44
C ALA A 5 -79.46 -38.97 -66.91
N VAL A 6 -80.08 -39.96 -66.25
CA VAL A 6 -79.89 -40.19 -64.80
C VAL A 6 -78.46 -40.61 -64.48
N LEU A 7 -77.85 -41.47 -65.31
CA LEU A 7 -76.47 -41.92 -65.11
C LEU A 7 -75.47 -40.76 -65.28
N ASP A 8 -75.66 -39.91 -66.27
CA ASP A 8 -74.80 -38.74 -66.54
C ASP A 8 -74.90 -37.69 -65.41
N ILE A 9 -76.11 -37.49 -64.84
CA ILE A 9 -76.32 -36.62 -63.67
C ILE A 9 -75.59 -37.19 -62.43
N LEU A 10 -75.71 -38.49 -62.18
CA LEU A 10 -75.03 -39.14 -61.06
C LEU A 10 -73.50 -39.11 -61.21
N GLN A 11 -72.99 -39.32 -62.43
CA GLN A 11 -71.56 -39.20 -62.71
C GLN A 11 -71.08 -37.75 -62.53
N GLY A 12 -71.85 -36.75 -62.96
CA GLY A 12 -71.55 -35.33 -62.73
C GLY A 12 -71.54 -34.95 -61.25
N MET A 13 -72.47 -35.48 -60.44
CA MET A 13 -72.50 -35.28 -58.99
C MET A 13 -71.32 -35.95 -58.27
N LEU A 14 -70.93 -37.15 -58.71
CA LEU A 14 -69.77 -37.84 -58.14
C LEU A 14 -68.46 -37.16 -58.49
N VAL A 15 -68.34 -36.62 -59.71
CA VAL A 15 -67.17 -35.82 -60.13
C VAL A 15 -67.13 -34.50 -59.37
N SER A 16 -68.25 -33.78 -59.25
CA SER A 16 -68.28 -32.51 -58.50
C SER A 16 -67.97 -32.70 -57.02
N PHE A 17 -68.51 -33.76 -56.41
CA PHE A 17 -68.17 -34.18 -55.05
C PHE A 17 -66.69 -34.56 -54.91
N GLY A 18 -66.14 -35.34 -55.85
CA GLY A 18 -64.73 -35.69 -55.89
C GLY A 18 -63.81 -34.48 -56.04
N THR A 19 -64.19 -33.50 -56.87
CA THR A 19 -63.44 -32.25 -57.03
C THR A 19 -63.54 -31.36 -55.80
N SER A 20 -64.71 -31.30 -55.14
CA SER A 20 -64.91 -30.53 -53.90
C SER A 20 -64.10 -31.11 -52.74
N MET A 21 -64.10 -32.43 -52.58
CA MET A 21 -63.24 -33.12 -51.61
C MET A 21 -61.75 -32.93 -51.94
N ALA A 22 -61.37 -32.96 -53.22
CA ALA A 22 -59.99 -32.70 -53.64
C ALA A 22 -59.57 -31.24 -53.40
N THR A 23 -60.47 -30.27 -53.50
CA THR A 23 -60.17 -28.87 -53.14
C THR A 23 -60.08 -28.68 -51.64
N ALA A 24 -60.98 -29.29 -50.86
CA ALA A 24 -60.97 -29.23 -49.40
C ALA A 24 -59.68 -29.83 -48.82
N THR A 25 -59.28 -31.01 -49.30
CA THR A 25 -58.02 -31.66 -48.89
C THR A 25 -56.78 -30.84 -49.28
N ARG A 26 -56.79 -30.14 -50.43
CA ARG A 26 -55.70 -29.22 -50.83
C ARG A 26 -55.67 -27.93 -50.03
N GLU A 27 -56.82 -27.44 -49.57
CA GLU A 27 -56.90 -26.26 -48.71
C GLU A 27 -56.41 -26.59 -47.31
N GLU A 28 -56.82 -27.74 -46.78
CA GLU A 28 -56.30 -28.30 -45.55
C GLU A 28 -54.78 -28.49 -45.66
N GLN A 29 -54.28 -29.18 -46.69
CA GLN A 29 -52.83 -29.34 -46.87
C GLN A 29 -52.07 -28.00 -46.94
N ARG A 30 -52.69 -26.95 -47.53
CA ARG A 30 -52.13 -25.60 -47.53
C ARG A 30 -52.17 -24.93 -46.16
N SER A 31 -53.18 -25.18 -45.32
CA SER A 31 -53.20 -24.68 -43.94
C SER A 31 -52.12 -25.35 -43.10
N TRP A 32 -51.98 -26.69 -43.20
CA TRP A 32 -50.91 -27.45 -42.55
C TRP A 32 -49.52 -26.91 -42.92
N TRP A 33 -49.28 -26.60 -44.19
CA TRP A 33 -47.98 -26.05 -44.61
C TRP A 33 -47.73 -24.63 -44.12
N ARG A 34 -48.77 -23.79 -44.01
CA ARG A 34 -48.63 -22.44 -43.43
C ARG A 34 -48.36 -22.50 -41.93
N GLU A 35 -49.04 -23.39 -41.23
CA GLU A 35 -48.80 -23.64 -39.81
C GLU A 35 -47.37 -24.16 -39.62
N ASP A 36 -46.95 -25.19 -40.34
CA ASP A 36 -45.58 -25.70 -40.26
C ASP A 36 -44.53 -24.62 -40.58
N ALA A 37 -44.78 -23.76 -41.58
CA ALA A 37 -43.91 -22.63 -41.89
C ALA A 37 -43.86 -21.59 -40.75
N ALA A 38 -44.99 -21.31 -40.10
CA ALA A 38 -45.06 -20.39 -38.97
C ALA A 38 -44.34 -20.97 -37.74
N TRP A 39 -44.58 -22.24 -37.40
CA TRP A 39 -43.88 -22.93 -36.31
C TRP A 39 -42.37 -22.96 -36.52
N ARG A 40 -41.91 -23.15 -37.76
CA ARG A 40 -40.48 -23.08 -38.09
C ARG A 40 -39.91 -21.67 -37.97
N ALA A 41 -40.68 -20.64 -38.30
CA ALA A 41 -40.26 -19.25 -38.10
C ALA A 41 -40.13 -18.93 -36.60
N ASP A 42 -41.13 -19.29 -35.81
CA ASP A 42 -41.12 -19.09 -34.36
C ASP A 42 -39.98 -19.86 -33.67
N ASP A 43 -39.68 -21.09 -34.09
CA ASP A 43 -38.55 -21.88 -33.55
C ASP A 43 -37.19 -21.24 -33.91
N LEU A 44 -37.05 -20.68 -35.12
CA LEU A 44 -35.84 -19.96 -35.51
C LEU A 44 -35.67 -18.67 -34.70
N ASP A 45 -36.75 -17.92 -34.48
CA ASP A 45 -36.75 -16.70 -33.66
C ASP A 45 -36.40 -17.02 -32.21
N TRP A 46 -37.03 -18.06 -31.62
CA TRP A 46 -36.73 -18.53 -30.27
C TRP A 46 -35.25 -18.92 -30.09
N ARG A 47 -34.67 -19.65 -31.05
CA ARG A 47 -33.23 -19.98 -31.03
C ARG A 47 -32.35 -18.76 -31.16
N GLY A 48 -32.79 -17.75 -31.93
CA GLY A 48 -32.12 -16.46 -32.04
C GLY A 48 -32.08 -15.71 -30.71
N GLU A 49 -33.21 -15.66 -30.00
CA GLU A 49 -33.33 -15.08 -28.67
C GLU A 49 -32.47 -15.83 -27.64
N GLU A 50 -32.52 -17.17 -27.66
CA GLU A 50 -31.72 -18.00 -26.75
C GLU A 50 -30.22 -17.72 -26.91
N LYS A 51 -29.75 -17.62 -28.16
CA LYS A 51 -28.37 -17.27 -28.46
C LYS A 51 -28.01 -15.87 -27.95
N ALA A 52 -28.89 -14.88 -28.15
CA ALA A 52 -28.67 -13.52 -27.65
C ALA A 52 -28.58 -13.47 -26.12
N VAL A 53 -29.41 -14.25 -25.42
CA VAL A 53 -29.36 -14.38 -23.96
C VAL A 53 -28.03 -14.99 -23.50
N TYR A 54 -27.58 -16.08 -24.13
CA TYR A 54 -26.29 -16.69 -23.79
C TYR A 54 -25.11 -15.75 -24.03
N GLU A 55 -25.12 -15.00 -25.13
CA GLU A 55 -24.09 -14.00 -25.43
C GLU A 55 -24.07 -12.91 -24.36
N ALA A 56 -25.24 -12.35 -24.02
CA ALA A 56 -25.37 -11.33 -22.98
C ALA A 56 -24.94 -11.84 -21.59
N GLU A 57 -25.26 -13.08 -21.23
CA GLU A 57 -24.82 -13.70 -19.99
C GLU A 57 -23.29 -13.92 -19.98
N SER A 58 -22.72 -14.34 -21.11
CA SER A 58 -21.27 -14.50 -21.26
C SER A 58 -20.53 -13.17 -21.09
N ASP A 59 -21.06 -12.09 -21.66
CA ASP A 59 -20.54 -10.74 -21.53
C ASP A 59 -20.66 -10.22 -20.10
N CYS A 60 -21.79 -10.46 -19.44
CA CYS A 60 -21.99 -10.13 -18.05
C CYS A 60 -20.95 -10.81 -17.16
N ARG A 61 -20.73 -12.12 -17.34
CA ARG A 61 -19.70 -12.90 -16.62
C ARG A 61 -18.29 -12.39 -16.89
N GLN A 62 -17.99 -11.97 -18.12
CA GLN A 62 -16.69 -11.37 -18.44
C GLN A 62 -16.50 -10.01 -17.76
N ARG A 63 -17.51 -9.14 -17.79
CA ARG A 63 -17.47 -7.83 -17.11
C ARG A 63 -17.30 -8.00 -15.60
N LEU A 64 -18.03 -8.94 -14.99
CA LEU A 64 -17.90 -9.21 -13.56
C LEU A 64 -16.51 -9.69 -13.18
N ARG A 65 -15.89 -10.57 -13.99
CA ARG A 65 -14.51 -11.01 -13.77
C ARG A 65 -13.51 -9.85 -13.88
N LYS A 66 -13.68 -8.97 -14.86
CA LYS A 66 -12.83 -7.77 -15.00
C LYS A 66 -12.99 -6.83 -13.81
N TRP A 67 -14.23 -6.54 -13.42
CA TRP A 67 -14.53 -5.69 -12.27
C TRP A 67 -13.93 -6.26 -10.98
N HIS A 68 -14.06 -7.57 -10.76
CA HIS A 68 -13.49 -8.21 -9.59
C HIS A 68 -11.96 -8.13 -9.57
N GLN A 69 -11.31 -8.29 -10.73
CA GLN A 69 -9.86 -8.14 -10.83
C GLN A 69 -9.42 -6.71 -10.55
N GLU A 70 -10.12 -5.71 -11.10
CA GLU A 70 -9.86 -4.30 -10.84
C GLU A 70 -10.02 -3.95 -9.36
N ASP A 71 -11.03 -4.51 -8.69
CA ASP A 71 -11.28 -4.32 -7.26
C ASP A 71 -10.13 -4.88 -6.41
N ILE A 72 -9.65 -6.09 -6.72
CA ILE A 72 -8.47 -6.68 -6.07
C ILE A 72 -7.23 -5.78 -6.27
N ASP A 73 -7.01 -5.29 -7.49
CA ASP A 73 -5.86 -4.44 -7.80
C ASP A 73 -5.93 -3.10 -7.05
N GLN A 74 -7.11 -2.50 -6.94
CA GLN A 74 -7.33 -1.29 -6.13
C GLN A 74 -7.10 -1.54 -4.64
N MET A 75 -7.60 -2.65 -4.11
CA MET A 75 -7.37 -3.04 -2.72
C MET A 75 -5.87 -3.24 -2.44
N ASN A 76 -5.13 -3.87 -3.36
CA ASN A 76 -3.68 -4.05 -3.21
C ASN A 76 -2.93 -2.72 -3.18
N LEU A 77 -3.32 -1.77 -4.02
CA LEU A 77 -2.79 -0.41 -4.01
C LEU A 77 -3.07 0.30 -2.68
N GLU A 78 -4.31 0.27 -2.21
CA GLU A 78 -4.69 0.94 -0.96
C GLU A 78 -4.00 0.31 0.26
N ASN A 79 -3.91 -1.02 0.30
CA ASN A 79 -3.15 -1.74 1.33
C ASN A 79 -1.68 -1.31 1.35
N SER A 80 -1.06 -1.16 0.17
CA SER A 80 0.33 -0.71 0.08
C SER A 80 0.52 0.73 0.58
N ARG A 81 -0.43 1.62 0.30
CA ARG A 81 -0.44 2.99 0.81
C ARG A 81 -0.59 3.04 2.33
N VAL A 82 -1.49 2.23 2.89
CA VAL A 82 -1.66 2.13 4.35
C VAL A 82 -0.37 1.67 5.02
N LEU A 83 0.33 0.69 4.45
CA LEU A 83 1.63 0.24 4.96
C LEU A 83 2.67 1.36 4.90
N TRP A 84 2.75 2.09 3.79
CA TRP A 84 3.64 3.23 3.63
C TRP A 84 3.38 4.31 4.69
N LEU A 85 2.12 4.69 4.91
CA LEU A 85 1.75 5.68 5.93
C LEU A 85 2.16 5.26 7.33
N ARG A 86 2.06 3.96 7.66
CA ARG A 86 2.55 3.43 8.94
C ARG A 86 4.07 3.57 9.07
N PHE A 87 4.81 3.31 7.99
CA PHE A 87 6.27 3.52 7.98
C PHE A 87 6.65 4.99 8.13
N LEU A 88 5.95 5.90 7.44
CA LEU A 88 6.17 7.33 7.58
C LEU A 88 5.89 7.82 9.00
N GLU A 89 4.76 7.38 9.57
CA GLU A 89 4.38 7.74 10.93
C GLU A 89 5.37 7.20 11.97
N LYS A 90 5.87 5.97 11.78
CA LYS A 90 6.94 5.43 12.62
C LYS A 90 8.21 6.30 12.52
N ASN A 91 8.71 6.54 11.31
CA ASN A 91 9.91 7.35 11.10
C ASN A 91 9.77 8.76 11.69
N ARG A 92 8.59 9.37 11.59
CA ARG A 92 8.29 10.68 12.18
C ARG A 92 8.41 10.63 13.71
N ARG A 93 7.80 9.63 14.35
CA ARG A 93 7.90 9.45 15.80
C ARG A 93 9.34 9.19 16.24
N ASP A 94 10.10 8.40 15.49
CA ASP A 94 11.51 8.14 15.81
C ASP A 94 12.34 9.44 15.76
N VAL A 95 12.11 10.27 14.74
CA VAL A 95 12.75 11.60 14.61
C VAL A 95 12.34 12.53 15.76
N GLU A 96 11.05 12.59 16.10
CA GLU A 96 10.53 13.40 17.20
C GLU A 96 11.11 12.93 18.55
N GLU A 97 11.14 11.63 18.83
CA GLU A 97 11.70 11.06 20.06
C GLU A 97 13.19 11.39 20.20
N LYS A 98 13.99 11.19 19.14
CA LYS A 98 15.43 11.52 19.18
C LYS A 98 15.67 13.01 19.33
N THR A 99 14.81 13.83 18.72
CA THR A 99 14.84 15.28 18.89
C THR A 99 14.58 15.69 20.34
N GLU A 100 13.55 15.10 20.98
CA GLU A 100 13.25 15.37 22.39
C GLU A 100 14.36 14.88 23.33
N GLN A 101 14.95 13.71 23.05
CA GLN A 101 16.14 13.23 23.79
C GLN A 101 17.32 14.21 23.70
N LEU A 102 17.62 14.70 22.50
CA LEU A 102 18.70 15.68 22.29
C LEU A 102 18.43 17.01 23.00
N LYS A 103 17.19 17.50 23.00
CA LYS A 103 16.81 18.70 23.74
C LYS A 103 16.99 18.53 25.25
N ALA A 104 16.58 17.39 25.80
CA ALA A 104 16.75 17.09 27.22
C ALA A 104 18.23 16.98 27.62
N ILE A 105 19.06 16.33 26.80
CA ILE A 105 20.51 16.26 27.04
C ILE A 105 21.15 17.66 26.98
N SER A 106 20.71 18.50 26.03
CA SER A 106 21.19 19.87 25.93
C SER A 106 20.79 20.74 27.13
N SER A 107 19.60 20.58 27.69
CA SER A 107 19.18 21.36 28.86
C SER A 107 19.91 20.94 30.13
N ILE A 108 20.08 19.62 30.33
CA ILE A 108 20.79 19.06 31.49
C ILE A 108 22.27 19.45 31.46
N SER A 109 22.94 19.38 30.30
CA SER A 109 24.34 19.80 30.18
C SER A 109 24.55 21.29 30.48
N ALA A 110 23.59 22.15 30.13
CA ALA A 110 23.64 23.58 30.47
C ALA A 110 23.64 23.78 31.99
N LEU A 111 22.78 23.04 32.70
CA LEU A 111 22.66 23.09 34.15
C LEU A 111 23.94 22.59 34.83
N PHE A 112 24.55 21.51 34.33
CA PHE A 112 25.83 21.03 34.85
C PHE A 112 26.97 22.05 34.66
N GLY A 113 27.05 22.70 33.50
CA GLY A 113 28.02 23.77 33.26
C GLY A 113 27.82 24.95 34.22
N LEU A 114 26.57 25.35 34.48
CA LEU A 114 26.26 26.40 35.46
C LEU A 114 26.62 25.99 36.90
N CYS A 115 26.30 24.76 37.31
CA CYS A 115 26.70 24.28 38.64
C CYS A 115 28.23 24.25 38.79
N ALA A 116 28.97 23.79 37.78
CA ALA A 116 30.43 23.76 37.81
C ALA A 116 31.04 25.17 37.96
N THR A 117 30.59 26.12 37.14
CA THR A 117 31.04 27.54 37.23
C THR A 117 30.70 28.18 38.58
N VAL A 118 29.51 27.93 39.12
CA VAL A 118 29.11 28.44 40.44
C VAL A 118 29.94 27.84 41.56
N THR A 119 30.22 26.53 41.53
CA THR A 119 31.11 25.91 42.53
C THR A 119 32.52 26.51 42.48
N LEU A 120 33.02 26.83 41.29
CA LEU A 120 34.33 27.47 41.12
C LEU A 120 34.34 28.90 41.69
N THR A 121 33.25 29.66 41.55
CA THR A 121 33.15 31.03 42.11
C THR A 121 32.88 31.05 43.62
N GLN A 122 32.23 30.02 44.18
CA GLN A 122 31.97 29.88 45.61
C GLN A 122 33.16 29.34 46.42
N LEU A 123 34.13 28.71 45.74
CA LEU A 123 35.44 28.42 46.31
C LEU A 123 36.21 29.73 46.49
N SER A 124 35.83 30.51 47.50
CA SER A 124 36.55 31.71 47.95
C SER A 124 37.94 31.28 48.41
N LEU A 125 38.95 31.50 47.57
CA LEU A 125 40.36 31.20 47.85
C LEU A 125 40.98 32.11 48.92
N ASP A 126 40.28 33.20 49.28
CA ASP A 126 40.64 34.10 50.38
C ASP A 126 39.60 33.99 51.49
N LYS A 127 39.88 33.15 52.49
CA LYS A 127 39.47 33.46 53.86
C LYS A 127 40.66 34.08 54.55
N GLU A 128 40.53 35.35 54.91
CA GLU A 128 41.50 36.05 55.74
C GLU A 128 41.75 35.24 57.02
N GLY A 129 42.85 34.47 57.06
CA GLY A 129 43.32 33.77 58.27
C GLY A 129 43.58 32.25 58.18
N GLU A 130 43.33 31.55 57.06
CA GLU A 130 43.67 30.12 56.93
C GLU A 130 44.89 29.87 56.04
N PRO A 131 45.69 28.79 56.29
CA PRO A 131 46.86 28.47 55.49
C PRO A 131 46.45 28.26 54.03
N SER A 132 46.99 29.11 53.15
CA SER A 132 46.72 29.08 51.71
C SER A 132 46.88 27.66 51.17
N ALA A 133 45.83 27.13 50.55
CA ALA A 133 45.91 25.84 49.85
C ALA A 133 47.10 25.85 48.86
N PRO A 134 47.80 24.72 48.68
CA PRO A 134 48.96 24.68 47.80
C PRO A 134 48.56 25.13 46.38
N THR A 135 49.29 26.11 45.84
CA THR A 135 49.00 26.76 44.55
C THR A 135 48.80 25.77 43.40
N GLY A 136 49.53 24.65 43.43
CA GLY A 136 49.39 23.57 42.44
C GLY A 136 48.02 22.89 42.44
N LEU A 137 47.35 22.78 43.59
CA LEU A 137 46.05 22.13 43.73
C LEU A 137 44.92 23.02 43.20
N ILE A 138 45.05 24.34 43.43
CA ILE A 138 44.17 25.37 42.85
C ILE A 138 44.30 25.37 41.32
N ALA A 139 45.55 25.35 40.82
CA ALA A 139 45.81 25.32 39.38
C ALA A 139 45.27 24.04 38.72
N LEU A 140 45.46 22.87 39.36
CA LEU A 140 44.94 21.59 38.86
C LEU A 140 43.40 21.60 38.84
N TYR A 141 42.76 22.07 39.90
CA TYR A 141 41.30 22.20 39.97
C TYR A 141 40.76 23.09 38.86
N ALA A 142 41.32 24.30 38.69
CA ALA A 142 40.93 25.23 37.64
C ALA A 142 41.12 24.63 36.23
N LEU A 143 42.22 23.92 36.00
CA LEU A 143 42.47 23.23 34.73
C LEU A 143 41.45 22.12 34.46
N THR A 144 41.13 21.30 35.46
CA THR A 144 40.13 20.23 35.31
C THR A 144 38.73 20.79 35.05
N THR A 145 38.34 21.88 35.72
CA THR A 145 37.04 22.53 35.48
C THR A 145 36.98 23.12 34.08
N ALA A 146 38.02 23.81 33.62
CA ALA A 146 38.10 24.34 32.26
C ALA A 146 38.03 23.23 31.19
N LEU A 147 38.67 22.08 31.43
CA LEU A 147 38.58 20.92 30.55
C LEU A 147 37.16 20.33 30.52
N VAL A 148 36.52 20.17 31.68
CA VAL A 148 35.14 19.67 31.76
C VAL A 148 34.18 20.60 31.04
N GLU A 149 34.26 21.91 31.28
CA GLU A 149 33.44 22.91 30.59
C GLU A 149 33.70 22.92 29.07
N GLY A 150 34.97 22.84 28.65
CA GLY A 150 35.34 22.74 27.24
C GLY A 150 34.72 21.51 26.57
N LEU A 151 34.79 20.34 27.22
CA LEU A 151 34.17 19.11 26.73
C LEU A 151 32.63 19.21 26.69
N MET A 152 32.01 19.88 27.67
CA MET A 152 30.57 20.12 27.67
C MET A 152 30.14 21.01 26.50
N VAL A 153 30.86 22.10 26.22
CA VAL A 153 30.57 22.99 25.08
C VAL A 153 30.71 22.23 23.76
N VAL A 154 31.77 21.45 23.59
CA VAL A 154 31.95 20.60 22.40
C VAL A 154 30.79 19.60 22.27
N SER A 155 30.38 18.96 23.37
CA SER A 155 29.24 18.04 23.39
C SER A 155 27.91 18.72 23.05
N MET A 156 27.69 19.97 23.48
CA MET A 156 26.49 20.73 23.13
C MET A 156 26.47 21.09 21.64
N VAL A 157 27.60 21.56 21.11
CA VAL A 157 27.71 21.92 19.69
C VAL A 157 27.49 20.68 18.81
N THR A 158 28.04 19.52 19.19
CA THR A 158 27.78 18.27 18.46
C THR A 158 26.31 17.85 18.54
N CYS A 159 25.65 17.99 19.71
CA CYS A 159 24.22 17.73 19.84
C CYS A 159 23.38 18.66 18.94
N ALA A 160 23.72 19.95 18.86
CA ALA A 160 23.02 20.91 17.99
C ALA A 160 23.21 20.58 16.51
N LEU A 161 24.42 20.19 16.10
CA LEU A 161 24.69 19.75 14.73
C LEU A 161 23.96 18.44 14.40
N LEU A 162 23.94 17.48 15.33
CA LEU A 162 23.19 16.23 15.19
C LEU A 162 21.69 16.50 15.03
N LEU A 163 21.12 17.41 15.83
CA LEU A 163 19.73 17.82 15.71
C LEU A 163 19.45 18.43 14.32
N GLY A 164 20.32 19.31 13.84
CA GLY A 164 20.21 19.88 12.49
C GLY A 164 20.25 18.83 11.38
N ILE A 165 21.13 17.83 11.52
CA ILE A 165 21.24 16.70 10.59
C ILE A 165 19.96 15.86 10.62
N ILE A 166 19.47 15.50 11.81
CA ILE A 166 18.24 14.70 11.99
C ILE A 166 17.04 15.39 11.35
N LEU A 167 16.86 16.69 11.58
CA LEU A 167 15.76 17.46 11.00
C LEU A 167 15.86 17.57 9.47
N LYS A 168 17.08 17.75 8.94
CA LYS A 168 17.31 17.80 7.48
C LYS A 168 16.99 16.45 6.83
N ILE A 169 17.42 15.37 7.46
CA ILE A 169 17.23 14.01 6.96
C ILE A 169 15.76 13.59 7.06
N GLY A 170 15.07 13.92 8.16
CA GLY A 170 13.64 13.66 8.33
C GLY A 170 12.78 14.21 7.19
N LYS A 171 13.12 15.39 6.66
CA LYS A 171 12.45 15.97 5.47
C LYS A 171 12.74 15.22 4.17
N THR A 172 13.85 14.51 4.09
CA THR A 172 14.31 13.85 2.86
C THR A 172 13.66 12.48 2.66
N PHE A 173 13.16 11.83 3.72
CA PHE A 173 12.50 10.52 3.65
C PHE A 173 11.06 10.56 3.13
N VAL A 174 10.49 11.74 2.96
CA VAL A 174 9.13 11.93 2.41
C VAL A 174 9.26 12.36 0.95
N SER A 175 9.73 11.45 0.10
CA SER A 175 9.77 11.70 -1.35
C SER A 175 8.71 10.85 -2.05
N GLU A 176 7.90 11.48 -2.90
CA GLU A 176 6.89 10.79 -3.73
C GLU A 176 7.49 9.66 -4.58
N ARG A 177 8.76 9.82 -5.00
CA ARG A 177 9.46 8.79 -5.77
C ARG A 177 9.72 7.51 -4.96
N GLU A 178 10.03 7.66 -3.68
CA GLU A 178 10.27 6.51 -2.79
C GLU A 178 8.96 5.79 -2.45
N GLU A 179 7.88 6.55 -2.31
CA GLU A 179 6.54 5.98 -2.17
C GLU A 179 6.19 5.14 -3.40
N GLN A 180 6.41 5.66 -4.61
CA GLN A 180 6.18 4.92 -5.86
C GLN A 180 7.02 3.64 -5.96
N ASP A 181 8.32 3.72 -5.67
CA ASP A 181 9.22 2.56 -5.69
C ASP A 181 8.79 1.50 -4.65
N PHE A 182 8.34 1.92 -3.47
CA PHE A 182 7.83 1.03 -2.42
C PHE A 182 6.51 0.38 -2.83
N MET A 183 5.56 1.15 -3.36
CA MET A 183 4.28 0.62 -3.86
C MET A 183 4.51 -0.39 -4.98
N ALA A 184 5.41 -0.11 -5.92
CA ALA A 184 5.77 -1.05 -6.98
C ALA A 184 6.37 -2.35 -6.43
N ALA A 185 7.22 -2.27 -5.38
CA ALA A 185 7.75 -3.44 -4.72
C ALA A 185 6.66 -4.26 -3.99
N CYS A 186 5.70 -3.60 -3.34
CA CYS A 186 4.55 -4.25 -2.70
C CYS A 186 3.66 -4.98 -3.71
N LEU A 187 3.35 -4.35 -4.84
CA LEU A 187 2.56 -4.99 -5.90
C LEU A 187 3.27 -6.21 -6.48
N ARG A 188 4.57 -6.07 -6.74
CA ARG A 188 5.40 -7.19 -7.21
C ARG A 188 5.45 -8.31 -6.16
N PHE A 189 5.50 -7.97 -4.88
CA PHE A 189 5.44 -8.94 -3.79
C PHE A 189 4.09 -9.68 -3.78
N CYS A 190 2.96 -8.98 -3.88
CA CYS A 190 1.65 -9.63 -3.98
C CYS A 190 1.55 -10.59 -5.18
N ALA A 191 2.13 -10.22 -6.32
CA ALA A 191 2.11 -11.05 -7.52
C ALA A 191 3.02 -12.29 -7.44
N LEU A 192 4.13 -12.22 -6.69
CA LEU A 192 5.15 -13.27 -6.62
C LEU A 192 5.21 -13.96 -5.24
N TYR A 193 4.25 -13.68 -4.35
CA TYR A 193 4.31 -14.10 -2.95
C TYR A 193 4.40 -15.61 -2.82
N GLN A 194 5.45 -16.09 -2.13
CA GLN A 194 5.55 -17.46 -1.68
C GLN A 194 5.49 -17.54 -0.16
N ARG A 195 4.99 -18.68 0.33
CA ARG A 195 4.87 -18.92 1.78
C ARG A 195 6.25 -18.93 2.43
N GLY A 196 6.52 -17.94 3.27
CA GLY A 196 7.82 -17.74 3.92
C GLY A 196 8.53 -16.46 3.49
N ASP A 197 8.08 -15.83 2.40
CA ASP A 197 8.61 -14.54 1.97
C ASP A 197 8.21 -13.43 2.94
N ARG A 198 9.13 -12.49 3.15
CA ARG A 198 8.92 -11.32 4.00
C ARG A 198 8.43 -10.14 3.17
N PRO A 199 7.51 -9.32 3.71
CA PRO A 199 7.03 -8.14 3.01
C PRO A 199 8.20 -7.19 2.72
N PRO A 200 8.15 -6.46 1.59
CA PRO A 200 9.17 -5.48 1.26
C PRO A 200 9.24 -4.40 2.34
N GLN A 201 10.47 -3.96 2.64
CA GLN A 201 10.72 -2.86 3.56
C GLN A 201 11.25 -1.64 2.78
N PRO A 202 10.91 -0.41 3.22
CA PRO A 202 11.45 0.79 2.60
C PRO A 202 12.98 0.83 2.75
N ARG A 203 13.70 1.09 1.64
CA ARG A 203 15.17 1.07 1.61
C ARG A 203 15.80 2.21 2.40
N LYS A 204 15.10 3.34 2.53
CA LYS A 204 15.55 4.52 3.24
C LYS A 204 14.67 4.73 4.47
N SER A 205 15.00 4.04 5.56
CA SER A 205 14.44 4.31 6.88
C SER A 205 15.44 5.09 7.72
N PHE A 206 14.94 5.78 8.74
CA PHE A 206 15.79 6.47 9.71
C PHE A 206 16.76 5.48 10.38
N GLU A 207 16.27 4.31 10.79
CA GLU A 207 17.07 3.23 11.36
C GLU A 207 18.19 2.76 10.41
N ALA A 208 17.86 2.48 9.15
CA ALA A 208 18.84 2.01 8.16
C ALA A 208 19.91 3.05 7.84
N PHE A 209 19.54 4.34 7.81
CA PHE A 209 20.48 5.44 7.61
C PHE A 209 21.53 5.47 8.73
N TRP A 210 21.09 5.37 9.98
CA TRP A 210 22.01 5.40 11.13
C TRP A 210 22.80 4.11 11.27
N ALA A 211 22.20 2.94 11.03
CA ALA A 211 22.91 1.66 11.02
C ALA A 211 24.11 1.68 10.04
N ALA A 212 23.87 2.10 8.80
CA ALA A 212 24.92 2.19 7.77
C ALA A 212 26.02 3.21 8.10
N ARG A 213 25.73 4.20 8.95
CA ARG A 213 26.68 5.23 9.36
C ARG A 213 27.46 4.80 10.60
N CYS A 214 26.81 4.14 11.55
CA CYS A 214 27.45 3.49 12.70
C CYS A 214 28.45 2.41 12.25
N ASP A 215 28.10 1.60 11.25
CA ASP A 215 29.01 0.58 10.71
C ASP A 215 30.31 1.20 10.15
N ARG A 216 30.23 2.39 9.54
CA ARG A 216 31.44 3.09 9.05
C ARG A 216 32.31 3.65 10.17
N PHE A 217 31.73 4.02 11.31
CA PHE A 217 32.49 4.53 12.45
C PHE A 217 33.08 3.40 13.30
N SER A 218 32.47 2.21 13.30
CA SER A 218 32.99 1.04 14.04
C SER A 218 34.31 0.51 13.50
N TYR A 219 34.63 0.68 12.21
CA TYR A 219 35.94 0.29 11.65
C TYR A 219 37.12 1.19 12.07
N GLN A 220 36.87 2.28 12.82
CA GLN A 220 37.94 3.20 13.23
C GLN A 220 38.15 3.29 14.75
N HIS A 221 37.19 2.87 15.57
CA HIS A 221 37.38 2.75 17.03
C HIS A 221 36.47 1.65 17.62
N ASP A 222 37.04 0.45 17.81
CA ASP A 222 36.46 -0.71 18.51
C ASP A 222 36.29 -0.47 20.04
N CYS A 223 35.61 0.58 20.49
CA CYS A 223 35.44 0.78 21.95
C CYS A 223 34.07 1.25 22.46
N CYS A 224 33.08 1.53 21.62
CA CYS A 224 31.73 1.83 22.11
C CYS A 224 30.67 1.08 21.32
N ARG A 225 30.63 -0.24 21.51
CA ARG A 225 29.44 -1.05 21.29
C ARG A 225 28.45 -0.71 22.41
N VAL A 226 27.73 0.41 22.28
CA VAL A 226 26.51 0.63 23.06
C VAL A 226 25.48 -0.27 22.44
N ASP A 227 25.21 -1.36 23.14
CA ASP A 227 24.29 -2.41 22.76
C ASP A 227 23.02 -1.85 22.13
N CYS A 228 22.74 -2.38 20.94
CA CYS A 228 21.44 -2.29 20.30
C CYS A 228 20.39 -2.84 21.28
N PHE A 229 19.75 -1.93 21.99
CA PHE A 229 18.59 -2.20 22.83
C PHE A 229 17.42 -2.54 21.91
N TYR A 230 17.22 -3.83 21.61
CA TYR A 230 15.92 -4.49 21.41
C TYR A 230 16.16 -6.00 21.25
N PRO A 231 15.71 -6.85 22.20
CA PRO A 231 15.44 -8.24 21.90
C PRO A 231 14.16 -8.32 21.04
N THR A 232 14.19 -9.31 20.16
CA THR A 232 13.13 -9.83 19.29
C THR A 232 11.70 -9.71 19.78
#